data_AF-A0A955DBT4-F1
#
_entry.id   AF-A0A955DBT4-F1
#
_cell.length_a   1.000
_cell.length_b   1.000
_cell.length_c   1.000
_cell.angle_alpha   90.00
_cell.angle_beta   90.00
_cell.angle_gamma   90.00
#
_symmetry.space_group_name_H-M   'P 1'
#
loop_
_entity.id
_entity.type
_entity.pdbx_description
1 polymer ?
#
loop_
_entity_poly.entity_id
_entity_poly.type
_entity_poly.pdbx_seq_one_letter_code
_entity_poly.pdbx_strand_id
1 'polypeptide(L)'
;YPVPSAICTVDGLTLGQIIPQDSHVTFDLDVSRRDVHAYLADALDAGLLPLTVTSLHLVVQQGGEFPTIYTKENVLVEFELADAAMLSLDVLVYDEPFTNPPDFDGDGTVGPADLAVLLAAWGRCDGCPEDLDGDGAVGPADLAILLAKWG
;
A
#
# COMPACT_ATOMS: atom_id res chain seq x y z
N TYR A 1 -5.90 4.19 -16.17
CA TYR A 1 -6.82 3.76 -15.10
C TYR A 1 -6.06 3.85 -13.79
N PRO A 2 -6.67 4.32 -12.68
CA PRO A 2 -6.01 4.26 -11.39
C PRO A 2 -5.66 2.80 -11.08
N VAL A 3 -4.42 2.57 -10.63
CA VAL A 3 -3.95 1.24 -10.25
C VAL A 3 -4.30 1.06 -8.77
N PRO A 4 -5.11 0.06 -8.40
CA PRO A 4 -5.44 -0.15 -7.00
C PRO A 4 -4.19 -0.58 -6.20
N SER A 5 -4.15 -0.20 -4.92
CA SER A 5 -3.08 -0.63 -4.01
C SER A 5 -3.14 -2.14 -3.72
N ALA A 6 -4.36 -2.71 -3.72
CA ALA A 6 -4.59 -4.15 -3.64
C ALA A 6 -5.89 -4.52 -4.38
N ILE A 7 -5.96 -5.76 -4.86
CA ILE A 7 -7.20 -6.37 -5.38
C ILE A 7 -7.64 -7.41 -4.36
N CYS A 8 -8.93 -7.44 -4.06
CA CYS A 8 -9.45 -8.34 -3.05
C CYS A 8 -9.35 -9.82 -3.46
N THR A 9 -9.14 -10.68 -2.47
CA THR A 9 -9.22 -12.14 -2.61
C THR A 9 -10.27 -12.71 -1.64
N VAL A 10 -10.86 -13.84 -2.03
CA VAL A 10 -11.81 -14.61 -1.22
C VAL A 10 -11.45 -16.07 -1.38
N ASP A 11 -11.31 -16.77 -0.25
CA ASP A 11 -10.91 -18.17 -0.25
C ASP A 11 -11.87 -19.03 -1.09
N GLY A 12 -11.30 -19.83 -1.99
CA GLY A 12 -12.06 -20.73 -2.86
C GLY A 12 -12.72 -20.05 -4.07
N LEU A 13 -12.58 -18.73 -4.23
CA LEU A 13 -13.05 -18.02 -5.43
C LEU A 13 -11.92 -17.67 -6.39
N THR A 14 -12.22 -17.70 -7.68
CA THR A 14 -11.38 -17.16 -8.74
C THR A 14 -11.90 -15.81 -9.21
N LEU A 15 -11.01 -15.01 -9.82
CA LEU A 15 -11.35 -13.68 -10.31
C LEU A 15 -12.56 -13.71 -11.25
N GLY A 16 -13.53 -12.84 -10.98
CA GLY A 16 -14.76 -12.70 -11.77
C GLY A 16 -15.93 -13.57 -11.30
N GLN A 17 -15.75 -14.42 -10.28
CA GLN A 17 -16.87 -15.13 -9.65
C GLN A 17 -17.67 -14.21 -8.73
N ILE A 18 -18.95 -14.56 -8.52
CA ILE A 18 -19.83 -13.88 -7.56
C ILE A 18 -19.29 -14.14 -6.16
N ILE A 19 -19.20 -13.07 -5.35
CA ILE A 19 -18.82 -13.14 -3.94
C ILE A 19 -20.08 -13.49 -3.14
N PRO A 20 -20.13 -14.65 -2.44
CA PRO A 20 -21.23 -14.96 -1.56
C PRO A 20 -21.41 -13.92 -0.46
N GLN A 21 -22.65 -13.77 0.02
CA GLN A 21 -22.91 -12.96 1.21
C GLN A 21 -22.06 -13.46 2.39
N ASP A 22 -21.64 -12.52 3.25
CA ASP A 22 -20.87 -12.78 4.48
C ASP A 22 -19.49 -13.42 4.23
N SER A 23 -18.97 -13.30 3.00
CA SER A 23 -17.61 -13.72 2.67
C SER A 23 -16.56 -12.87 3.38
N HIS A 24 -15.51 -13.52 3.85
CA HIS A 24 -14.29 -12.84 4.29
C HIS A 24 -13.47 -12.43 3.07
N VAL A 25 -13.17 -11.14 2.98
CA VAL A 25 -12.45 -10.53 1.87
C VAL A 25 -11.10 -10.02 2.37
N THR A 26 -10.02 -10.45 1.73
CA THR A 26 -8.65 -10.08 2.12
C THR A 26 -8.04 -9.12 1.09
N PHE A 27 -7.29 -8.14 1.57
CA PHE A 27 -6.55 -7.19 0.75
C PHE A 27 -5.08 -7.18 1.19
N ASP A 28 -4.21 -7.78 0.39
CA ASP A 28 -2.78 -7.75 0.64
C ASP A 28 -2.16 -6.51 0.01
N LEU A 29 -1.71 -5.59 0.87
CA LEU A 29 -0.98 -4.39 0.45
C LEU A 29 0.50 -4.73 0.29
N ASP A 30 0.98 -4.69 -0.95
CA ASP A 30 2.40 -4.88 -1.25
C ASP A 30 3.19 -3.60 -0.91
N VAL A 31 3.83 -3.61 0.25
CA VAL A 31 4.65 -2.52 0.77
C VAL A 31 5.99 -2.35 0.04
N SER A 32 6.36 -3.29 -0.86
CA SER A 32 7.53 -3.09 -1.73
C SER A 32 7.24 -2.10 -2.87
N ARG A 33 5.96 -1.90 -3.21
CA ARG A 33 5.57 -0.88 -4.18
C ARG A 33 5.77 0.52 -3.60
N ARG A 34 6.56 1.34 -4.29
CA ARG A 34 6.91 2.70 -3.86
C ARG A 34 5.69 3.58 -3.56
N ASP A 35 4.62 3.47 -4.36
CA ASP A 35 3.39 4.25 -4.16
C ASP A 35 2.63 3.84 -2.89
N VAL A 36 2.55 2.53 -2.61
CA VAL A 36 1.92 1.99 -1.40
C VAL A 36 2.77 2.33 -0.17
N HIS A 37 4.09 2.14 -0.26
CA HIS A 37 5.02 2.46 0.82
C HIS A 37 4.95 3.93 1.23
N ALA A 38 5.07 4.85 0.26
CA ALA A 38 5.01 6.29 0.54
C ALA A 38 3.68 6.69 1.18
N TYR A 39 2.56 6.18 0.65
CA TYR A 39 1.24 6.45 1.22
C TYR A 39 1.12 5.97 2.68
N LEU A 40 1.58 4.75 2.97
CA LEU A 40 1.52 4.20 4.32
C LEU A 40 2.44 4.97 5.28
N ALA A 41 3.64 5.37 4.84
CA ALA A 41 4.56 6.17 5.65
C ALA A 41 3.94 7.52 6.03
N ASP A 42 3.43 8.27 5.05
CA ASP A 42 2.78 9.57 5.26
C ASP A 42 1.56 9.45 6.18
N ALA A 43 0.74 8.42 5.97
CA ALA A 43 -0.44 8.15 6.79
C ALA A 43 -0.09 7.82 8.25
N LEU A 44 0.95 7.01 8.46
CA LEU A 44 1.41 6.63 9.79
C LEU A 44 2.04 7.82 10.53
N ASP A 45 2.84 8.66 9.85
CA ASP A 45 3.39 9.89 10.41
C ASP A 45 2.28 10.87 10.82
N ALA A 46 1.22 10.98 10.00
CA ALA A 46 0.02 11.73 10.32
C ALA A 46 -0.84 11.11 11.44
N GLY A 47 -0.55 9.89 11.87
CA GLY A 47 -1.33 9.15 12.86
C GLY A 47 -2.72 8.72 12.39
N LEU A 48 -2.97 8.72 11.08
CA LEU A 48 -4.25 8.37 10.47
C LEU A 48 -4.02 7.63 9.16
N LEU A 49 -4.57 6.41 9.05
CA LEU A 49 -4.56 5.62 7.82
C LEU A 49 -5.94 5.64 7.14
N PRO A 50 -6.18 6.50 6.14
CA PRO A 50 -7.39 6.43 5.35
C PRO A 50 -7.33 5.22 4.42
N LEU A 51 -8.43 4.50 4.27
CA LEU A 51 -8.56 3.43 3.28
C LEU A 51 -9.90 3.60 2.56
N THR A 52 -9.92 3.30 1.26
CA THR A 52 -11.14 3.29 0.46
C THR A 52 -11.25 1.96 -0.26
N VAL A 53 -12.35 1.24 -0.02
CA VAL A 53 -12.69 0.03 -0.75
C VAL A 53 -13.66 0.41 -1.87
N THR A 54 -13.29 0.09 -3.10
CA THR A 54 -14.13 0.37 -4.29
C THR A 54 -14.38 -0.90 -5.07
N SER A 55 -15.61 -1.08 -5.55
CA SER A 55 -15.96 -2.13 -6.50
C SER A 55 -16.14 -1.54 -7.90
N LEU A 56 -15.49 -2.11 -8.92
CA LEU A 56 -15.67 -1.73 -10.31
C LEU A 56 -16.46 -2.82 -11.04
N HIS A 57 -17.55 -2.45 -11.70
CA HIS A 57 -18.40 -3.37 -12.44
C HIS A 57 -18.66 -2.89 -13.86
N LEU A 58 -18.80 -3.84 -14.78
CA LEU A 58 -19.27 -3.55 -16.13
C LEU A 58 -20.74 -3.11 -16.08
N VAL A 59 -21.07 -2.10 -16.88
CA VAL A 59 -22.45 -1.62 -17.00
C VAL A 59 -23.31 -2.72 -17.60
N VAL A 60 -24.40 -3.04 -16.91
CA VAL A 60 -25.43 -3.99 -17.34
C VAL A 60 -26.78 -3.29 -17.31
N GLN A 61 -27.61 -3.48 -18.35
CA GLN A 61 -28.95 -2.89 -18.38
C GLN A 61 -29.93 -3.73 -17.54
N GLN A 62 -30.73 -3.04 -16.71
CA GLN A 62 -31.83 -3.59 -15.91
C GLN A 62 -31.47 -4.53 -14.75
N GLY A 63 -30.24 -4.47 -14.22
CA GLY A 63 -29.89 -5.12 -12.96
C GLY A 63 -28.46 -5.61 -12.92
N GLY A 64 -28.00 -6.04 -11.75
CA GLY A 64 -26.71 -6.69 -11.54
C GLY A 64 -26.53 -7.07 -10.07
N GLU A 65 -25.79 -8.15 -9.84
CA GLU A 65 -25.31 -8.51 -8.49
C GLU A 65 -23.97 -7.80 -8.28
N PHE A 66 -23.92 -6.97 -7.24
CA PHE A 66 -22.73 -6.21 -6.88
C PHE A 66 -22.44 -6.45 -5.40
N PRO A 67 -21.16 -6.57 -5.00
CA PRO A 67 -20.79 -6.59 -3.60
C PRO A 67 -21.36 -5.37 -2.89
N THR A 68 -22.07 -5.63 -1.80
CA THR A 68 -22.62 -4.61 -0.92
C THR A 68 -21.95 -4.75 0.43
N ILE A 69 -21.45 -3.62 0.96
CA ILE A 69 -20.78 -3.57 2.25
C ILE A 69 -21.70 -2.79 3.19
N TYR A 70 -22.32 -3.48 4.15
CA TYR A 70 -23.23 -2.86 5.11
C TYR A 70 -22.45 -2.24 6.26
N THR A 71 -22.61 -0.94 6.47
CA THR A 71 -22.10 -0.29 7.68
C THR A 71 -23.09 -0.48 8.84
N LYS A 72 -22.66 -0.18 10.08
CA LYS A 72 -23.49 -0.34 11.27
C LYS A 72 -24.80 0.47 11.23
N GLU A 73 -24.80 1.57 10.49
CA GLU A 73 -25.92 2.49 10.33
C GLU A 73 -26.92 2.04 9.25
N ASN A 74 -26.64 0.93 8.56
CA ASN A 74 -27.55 0.43 7.55
C ASN A 74 -28.83 -0.11 8.19
N VAL A 75 -29.99 0.25 7.63
CA VAL A 75 -31.31 -0.17 8.12
C VAL A 75 -31.45 -1.70 8.20
N LEU A 76 -30.83 -2.44 7.28
CA LEU A 76 -30.85 -3.91 7.32
C LEU A 76 -30.06 -4.44 8.52
N VAL A 77 -28.99 -3.76 8.94
CA VAL A 77 -28.25 -4.11 10.16
C VAL A 77 -29.06 -3.74 11.40
N GLU A 78 -29.71 -2.56 11.42
CA GLU A 78 -30.55 -2.12 12.54
C GLU A 78 -31.71 -3.08 12.84
N PHE A 79 -32.30 -3.67 11.81
CA PHE A 79 -33.37 -4.67 11.94
C PHE A 79 -32.86 -6.12 12.03
N GLU A 80 -31.56 -6.34 12.23
CA GLU A 80 -30.94 -7.67 12.34
C GLU A 80 -31.19 -8.57 11.11
N LEU A 81 -31.30 -7.96 9.92
CA LEU A 81 -31.49 -8.62 8.63
C LEU A 81 -30.18 -8.77 7.84
N ALA A 82 -29.10 -8.15 8.29
CA ALA A 82 -27.75 -8.27 7.76
C ALA A 82 -26.71 -8.00 8.85
N ASP A 83 -25.51 -8.53 8.69
CA ASP A 83 -24.37 -8.20 9.56
C ASP A 83 -23.64 -6.94 9.07
N ALA A 84 -23.17 -6.12 10.02
CA ALA A 84 -22.27 -5.03 9.69
C ALA A 84 -20.89 -5.57 9.29
N ALA A 85 -20.34 -5.04 8.21
CA ALA A 85 -18.98 -5.31 7.81
C ALA A 85 -17.99 -4.85 8.89
N MET A 86 -17.00 -5.69 9.16
CA MET A 86 -15.90 -5.38 10.07
C MET A 86 -14.61 -5.24 9.26
N LEU A 87 -13.87 -4.16 9.51
CA LEU A 87 -12.50 -4.03 9.04
C LEU A 87 -11.55 -4.46 10.16
N SER A 88 -10.69 -5.44 9.86
CA SER A 88 -9.54 -5.80 10.69
C SER A 88 -8.25 -5.51 9.92
N LEU A 89 -7.19 -5.16 10.64
CA LEU A 89 -5.87 -4.93 10.07
C LEU A 89 -4.85 -5.73 10.85
N ASP A 90 -4.14 -6.61 10.15
CA ASP A 90 -3.00 -7.34 10.68
C ASP A 90 -1.71 -6.70 10.11
N VAL A 91 -0.81 -6.28 11.00
CA VAL A 91 0.46 -5.64 10.62
C VAL A 91 1.61 -6.56 10.98
N LEU A 92 2.38 -6.98 9.98
CA LEU A 92 3.63 -7.69 10.17
C LEU A 92 4.78 -6.68 10.22
N VAL A 93 5.38 -6.54 11.40
CA VAL A 93 6.58 -5.73 11.60
C VAL A 93 7.79 -6.67 11.57
N TYR A 94 8.76 -6.38 10.71
CA TYR A 94 10.04 -7.08 10.71
C TYR A 94 11.03 -6.31 11.59
N ASP A 95 11.76 -7.01 12.45
CA ASP A 95 12.78 -6.44 13.36
C ASP A 95 14.05 -5.99 12.61
N GLU A 96 14.22 -6.43 11.37
CA GLU A 96 15.25 -5.89 10.51
C GLU A 96 14.78 -4.51 10.04
N PRO A 97 15.61 -3.46 10.15
CA PRO A 97 15.25 -2.19 9.55
C PRO A 97 14.91 -2.48 8.09
N PHE A 98 13.73 -2.05 7.64
CA PHE A 98 13.50 -1.80 6.22
C PHE A 98 14.49 -0.70 5.83
N THR A 99 15.76 -1.06 5.65
CA THR A 99 16.61 -0.36 4.72
C THR A 99 15.91 -0.64 3.40
N ASN A 100 15.01 0.25 2.97
CA ASN A 100 14.62 0.26 1.58
C ASN A 100 15.96 0.21 0.84
N PRO A 101 16.22 -0.83 0.03
CA PRO A 101 17.41 -0.83 -0.79
C PRO A 101 17.42 0.53 -1.51
N PRO A 102 18.57 1.21 -1.61
CA PRO A 102 18.68 2.45 -2.36
C PRO A 102 18.57 2.17 -3.86
N ASP A 103 17.42 1.61 -4.23
CA ASP A 103 16.86 1.30 -5.53
C ASP A 103 15.73 2.32 -5.72
N PHE A 104 16.14 3.51 -6.13
CA PHE A 104 15.27 4.66 -6.27
C PHE A 104 14.53 4.65 -7.61
N ASP A 105 15.02 3.92 -8.61
CA ASP A 105 14.33 3.78 -9.91
C ASP A 105 13.41 2.55 -9.99
N GLY A 106 13.51 1.64 -9.02
CA GLY A 106 12.64 0.48 -8.83
C GLY A 106 12.96 -0.66 -9.81
N ASP A 107 14.18 -0.72 -10.34
CA ASP A 107 14.58 -1.77 -11.29
C ASP A 107 14.94 -3.11 -10.62
N GLY A 108 14.96 -3.13 -9.28
CA GLY A 108 15.27 -4.29 -8.44
C GLY A 108 16.75 -4.47 -8.15
N THR A 109 17.60 -3.53 -8.58
CA THR A 109 19.06 -3.55 -8.38
C THR A 109 19.51 -2.19 -7.82
N VAL A 110 20.51 -2.18 -6.95
CA VAL A 110 21.16 -0.92 -6.52
C VAL A 110 22.34 -0.65 -7.43
N GLY A 111 22.24 0.39 -8.26
CA GLY A 111 23.19 0.62 -9.32
C GLY A 111 23.44 2.10 -9.69
N PRO A 112 24.01 2.33 -10.88
CA PRO A 112 24.38 3.67 -11.33
C PRO A 112 23.19 4.63 -11.48
N ALA A 113 21.99 4.11 -11.76
CA ALA A 113 20.78 4.92 -11.87
C ALA A 113 20.38 5.48 -10.50
N ASP A 114 20.40 4.67 -9.46
CA ASP A 114 20.11 5.10 -8.09
C ASP A 114 21.16 6.06 -7.56
N LEU A 115 22.44 5.80 -7.87
CA LEU A 115 23.51 6.74 -7.55
C LEU A 115 23.26 8.12 -8.19
N ALA A 116 22.78 8.15 -9.43
CA ALA A 116 22.45 9.42 -10.09
C ALA A 116 21.29 10.14 -9.40
N VAL A 117 20.28 9.41 -8.91
CA VAL A 117 19.17 9.96 -8.12
C VAL A 117 19.67 10.54 -6.80
N LEU A 118 20.49 9.80 -6.05
CA LEU A 118 21.09 10.27 -4.79
C LEU A 118 21.91 11.55 -4.99
N LEU A 119 22.78 11.56 -6.01
CA LEU A 119 23.61 12.74 -6.30
C LEU A 119 22.79 13.95 -6.76
N ALA A 120 21.62 13.73 -7.38
CA ALA A 120 20.72 14.82 -7.75
C ALA A 120 20.03 15.45 -6.53
N ALA A 121 19.87 14.69 -5.43
CA ALA A 121 19.27 15.14 -4.18
C ALA A 121 20.28 15.73 -3.17
N TRP A 122 21.56 15.83 -3.54
CA TRP A 122 22.64 16.22 -2.63
C TRP A 122 22.38 17.55 -1.89
N GLY A 123 22.53 17.53 -0.56
CA GLY A 123 22.28 18.68 0.31
C GLY A 123 21.07 18.48 1.22
N ARG A 124 20.53 19.57 1.76
CA ARG A 124 19.43 19.52 2.72
C ARG A 124 18.19 18.89 2.09
N CYS A 125 17.63 17.90 2.77
CA CYS A 125 16.58 17.06 2.23
C CYS A 125 15.75 16.49 3.40
N ASP A 126 14.80 17.27 3.91
CA ASP A 126 14.01 16.87 5.08
C ASP A 126 12.96 15.82 4.64
N GLY A 127 13.21 14.55 4.94
CA GLY A 127 12.28 13.44 4.71
C GLY A 127 12.24 12.91 3.27
N CYS A 128 13.31 13.09 2.50
CA CYS A 128 13.37 12.52 1.15
C CYS A 128 13.87 11.06 1.16
N PRO A 129 13.52 10.26 0.15
CA PRO A 129 13.98 8.87 0.04
C PRO A 129 15.50 8.70 0.01
N GLU A 130 16.23 9.72 -0.46
CA GLU A 130 17.68 9.69 -0.61
C GLU A 130 18.45 10.00 0.69
N ASP A 131 17.76 10.49 1.74
CA ASP A 131 18.27 10.65 3.11
C ASP A 131 18.13 9.31 3.85
N LEU A 132 19.14 8.46 3.67
CA LEU A 132 19.16 7.06 4.09
C LEU A 132 19.56 6.90 5.56
N ASP A 133 20.29 7.87 6.13
CA ASP A 133 20.63 7.87 7.56
C ASP A 133 19.69 8.71 8.43
N GLY A 134 18.82 9.51 7.81
CA GLY A 134 17.76 10.28 8.46
C GLY A 134 18.27 11.52 9.18
N ASP A 135 19.42 12.07 8.80
CA ASP A 135 20.01 13.25 9.44
C ASP A 135 19.43 14.59 8.93
N GLY A 136 18.54 14.54 7.94
CA GLY A 136 17.92 15.69 7.30
C GLY A 136 18.69 16.23 6.08
N ALA A 137 19.73 15.53 5.62
CA ALA A 137 20.49 15.89 4.43
C ALA A 137 21.05 14.68 3.68
N VAL A 138 21.02 14.74 2.35
CA VAL A 138 21.72 13.78 1.50
C VAL A 138 23.19 14.15 1.40
N GLY A 139 24.05 13.24 1.81
CA GLY A 139 25.48 13.46 1.89
C GLY A 139 26.34 12.19 1.79
N PRO A 140 27.60 12.27 2.26
CA PRO A 140 28.54 11.17 2.16
C PRO A 140 28.12 9.91 2.93
N ALA A 141 27.33 10.05 4.00
CA ALA A 141 26.84 8.93 4.78
C ALA A 141 25.81 8.11 3.98
N ASP A 142 24.86 8.77 3.34
CA ASP A 142 23.88 8.14 2.44
C ASP A 142 24.56 7.48 1.25
N LEU A 143 25.55 8.14 0.66
CA LEU A 143 26.35 7.54 -0.41
C LEU A 143 27.06 6.26 0.06
N ALA A 144 27.59 6.23 1.29
CA ALA A 144 28.21 5.02 1.84
C ALA A 144 27.19 3.90 2.06
N ILE A 145 25.97 4.23 2.50
CA ILE A 145 24.87 3.27 2.64
C ILE A 145 24.47 2.70 1.27
N LEU A 146 24.38 3.55 0.23
CA LEU A 146 24.11 3.12 -1.14
C LEU A 146 25.15 2.15 -1.67
N LEU A 147 26.43 2.51 -1.56
CA LEU A 147 27.52 1.67 -2.05
C LEU A 147 27.64 0.36 -1.27
N ALA A 148 27.24 0.32 0.00
CA ALA A 148 27.20 -0.92 0.79
C ALA A 148 26.13 -1.91 0.29
N LYS A 149 25.14 -1.44 -0.47
CA LYS A 149 24.08 -2.25 -1.07
C LYS A 149 24.27 -2.48 -2.57
N TRP A 150 25.39 -2.05 -3.15
CA TRP A 150 25.65 -2.15 -4.58
C TRP A 150 25.63 -3.59 -5.10
N GLY A 151 24.92 -3.81 -6.21
CA GLY A 151 24.92 -5.09 -6.94
C GLY A 151 23.55 -5.69 -7.15
#